data_AF-A0A935SJV3-F1
#
_entry.id   AF-A0A935SJV3-F1
#
_cell.length_a   1.000
_cell.length_b   1.000
_cell.length_c   1.000
_cell.angle_alpha   90.00
_cell.angle_beta   90.00
_cell.angle_gamma   90.00
#
_symmetry.space_group_name_H-M   'P 1'
#
loop_
_entity.id
_entity.type
_entity.pdbx_description
1 polymer ?
#
loop_
_entity_poly.entity_id
_entity_poly.type
_entity_poly.pdbx_seq_one_letter_code
_entity_poly.pdbx_strand_id
1 'polypeptide(L)'
;MDQLFVTYLFTRKQCPLPGIGNLIIENKYAENDFVSKRKTAPKPVILFNNSAPTALNNLIEFIAEQKNISIAEANRQIEAYSSNIKNKLDADTFLACPW
;
A
#
# COMPACT_ATOMS: atom_id res chain seq x y z
N MET A 1 1.04 -5.64 -12.47
CA MET A 1 0.09 -5.12 -11.46
C MET A 1 0.77 -4.08 -10.59
N ASP A 2 1.99 -4.36 -10.14
CA ASP A 2 2.82 -3.47 -9.30
C ASP A 2 2.80 -2.00 -9.73
N GLN A 3 3.02 -1.73 -11.02
CA GLN A 3 3.02 -0.36 -11.55
C GLN A 3 1.68 0.36 -11.37
N LEU A 4 0.54 -0.33 -11.52
CA LEU A 4 -0.79 0.26 -11.30
C LEU A 4 -1.02 0.60 -9.83
N PHE A 5 -0.57 -0.28 -8.91
CA PHE A 5 -0.63 -0.02 -7.48
C PHE A 5 0.26 1.16 -7.09
N VAL A 6 1.47 1.24 -7.64
CA VAL A 6 2.40 2.36 -7.43
C VAL A 6 1.79 3.66 -7.95
N THR A 7 1.26 3.68 -9.18
CA THR A 7 0.58 4.86 -9.74
C THR A 7 -0.61 5.27 -8.89
N TYR A 8 -1.43 4.32 -8.44
CA TYR A 8 -2.58 4.61 -7.59
C TYR A 8 -2.16 5.18 -6.23
N LEU A 9 -1.12 4.60 -5.61
CA LEU A 9 -0.56 5.05 -4.35
C LEU A 9 -0.03 6.49 -4.45
N PHE A 10 0.71 6.83 -5.51
CA PHE A 10 1.20 8.19 -5.69
C PHE A 10 0.10 9.20 -6.05
N THR A 11 -0.93 8.76 -6.77
CA THR A 11 -2.03 9.64 -7.19
C THR A 11 -2.98 9.94 -6.05
N ARG A 12 -3.40 8.92 -5.30
CA ARG A 12 -4.40 9.05 -4.24
C ARG A 12 -3.83 9.09 -2.82
N LYS A 13 -2.51 8.91 -2.67
CA LYS A 13 -1.79 8.82 -1.38
C LYS A 13 -2.30 7.73 -0.43
N GLN A 14 -3.15 6.85 -0.93
CA GLN A 14 -3.75 5.75 -0.20
C GLN A 14 -3.93 4.58 -1.17
N CYS A 15 -3.60 3.39 -0.70
CA CYS A 15 -3.68 2.17 -1.48
C CYS A 15 -4.22 1.04 -0.60
N PRO A 16 -5.52 0.72 -0.72
CA PRO A 16 -6.14 -0.39 0.00
C PRO A 16 -5.65 -1.73 -0.57
N LEU A 17 -5.13 -2.58 0.30
CA LEU A 17 -4.74 -3.96 0.00
C LEU A 17 -5.72 -4.91 0.70
N PRO A 18 -6.67 -5.53 -0.04
CA PRO A 18 -7.70 -6.36 0.58
C PRO A 18 -7.09 -7.57 1.29
N GLY A 19 -7.44 -7.77 2.56
CA GLY A 19 -6.93 -8.88 3.38
C GLY A 19 -5.51 -8.71 3.92
N ILE A 20 -4.87 -7.55 3.67
CA ILE A 20 -3.57 -7.18 4.25
C ILE A 20 -3.70 -5.89 5.08
N GLY A 21 -4.26 -4.81 4.52
CA GLY A 21 -4.35 -3.52 5.20
C GLY A 21 -4.40 -2.34 4.22
N ASN A 22 -3.85 -1.21 4.61
CA ASN A 22 -3.88 0.04 3.86
C ASN A 22 -2.50 0.70 3.86
N LEU A 23 -1.99 1.04 2.67
CA LEU A 23 -0.75 1.82 2.53
C LEU A 23 -1.10 3.28 2.34
N ILE A 24 -0.51 4.17 3.13
CA ILE A 24 -0.80 5.60 3.13
C ILE A 24 0.50 6.36 2.95
N ILE A 25 0.51 7.35 2.06
CA ILE A 25 1.60 8.31 1.94
C ILE A 25 1.24 9.55 2.74
N GLU A 26 1.96 9.77 3.84
CA GLU A 26 1.85 10.99 4.63
C GLU A 26 3.08 11.87 4.44
N ASN A 27 2.86 13.18 4.33
CA ASN A 27 3.97 14.13 4.34
C ASN A 27 4.37 14.38 5.79
N LYS A 28 5.53 13.86 6.19
CA LYS A 28 6.10 14.20 7.49
C LYS A 28 6.61 15.64 7.43
N TYR A 29 6.19 16.47 8.37
CA TYR A 29 6.64 17.85 8.48
C TYR A 29 8.13 17.93 8.85
N ALA A 30 8.69 19.14 8.70
CA ALA A 30 10.05 19.40 9.15
C ALA A 30 10.13 19.20 10.67
N GLU A 31 10.97 18.28 11.11
CA GLU A 31 11.21 18.02 12.53
C GLU A 31 12.55 18.62 12.93
N ASN A 32 12.54 19.42 13.98
CA ASN A 32 13.74 19.88 14.64
C ASN A 32 13.97 19.01 15.87
N ASP A 33 14.92 18.09 15.77
CA ASP A 33 15.34 17.30 16.91
C ASP A 33 16.34 18.13 17.73
N PHE A 34 15.87 18.66 18.86
CA PHE A 34 16.65 19.51 19.75
C PHE A 34 17.77 18.75 20.48
N VAL A 35 17.63 17.44 20.68
CA VAL A 35 18.62 16.60 21.36
C VAL A 35 19.77 16.29 20.43
N SER A 36 19.47 15.90 19.18
CA SER A 36 20.49 15.62 18.17
C SER A 36 20.96 16.85 17.38
N LYS A 37 20.34 18.03 17.61
CA LYS A 37 20.55 19.29 16.86
C LYS A 37 20.41 19.10 15.34
N ARG A 38 19.56 18.16 14.91
CA ARG A 38 19.32 17.87 13.50
C ARG A 38 18.00 18.46 13.05
N LYS A 39 18.07 19.24 11.97
CA LYS A 39 16.90 19.69 11.23
C LYS A 39 16.63 18.69 10.12
N THR A 40 15.53 17.98 10.21
CA THR A 40 15.10 17.03 9.19
C THR A 40 14.11 17.74 8.27
N ALA A 41 14.42 17.75 6.97
CA ALA A 41 13.52 18.28 5.96
C ALA A 41 12.20 17.48 5.93
N PRO A 42 11.08 18.11 5.55
CA PRO A 42 9.83 17.39 5.37
C PRO A 42 10.02 16.34 4.27
N LYS A 43 9.61 15.11 4.54
CA LYS A 43 9.74 13.99 3.61
C LYS A 43 8.46 13.16 3.59
N PRO A 44 8.03 12.69 2.40
CA PRO A 44 6.94 11.74 2.33
C PRO A 44 7.37 10.43 2.99
N VAL A 45 6.50 9.86 3.82
CA VAL A 45 6.69 8.57 4.48
C VAL A 45 5.53 7.67 4.07
N ILE A 46 5.86 6.43 3.75
CA ILE A 46 4.86 5.40 3.48
C ILE A 46 4.58 4.69 4.80
N LEU A 47 3.34 4.80 5.27
CA LEU A 47 2.84 4.14 6.47
C LEU A 47 1.96 2.97 6.08
N PHE A 48 2.11 1.87 6.80
CA PHE A 48 1.23 0.72 6.69
C PHE A 48 0.27 0.71 7.88
N ASN A 49 -1.03 0.67 7.59
CA ASN A 49 -2.08 0.60 8.59
C ASN A 49 -2.88 -0.70 8.38
N ASN A 50 -2.97 -1.53 9.42
CA ASN A 50 -3.73 -2.79 9.39
C ASN A 50 -5.26 -2.60 9.56
N SER A 51 -5.75 -1.36 9.45
CA SER A 51 -7.18 -1.05 9.49
C SER A 51 -7.89 -1.50 8.22
N ALA A 52 -9.21 -1.75 8.33
CA ALA A 52 -10.03 -2.14 7.19
C ALA A 52 -9.84 -1.17 6.01
N PRO A 53 -9.65 -1.70 4.78
CA PRO A 53 -9.34 -0.87 3.62
C PRO A 53 -10.49 0.10 3.33
N THR A 54 -10.28 1.38 3.63
CA THR A 54 -11.18 2.45 3.24
C THR A 54 -10.95 2.72 1.76
N ALA A 55 -12.01 2.67 0.94
CA ALA A 55 -11.98 2.92 -0.51
C ALA A 55 -11.43 1.81 -1.44
N LEU A 56 -11.63 0.53 -1.09
CA LEU A 56 -11.34 -0.58 -2.02
C LEU A 56 -12.07 -0.45 -3.37
N ASN A 57 -13.33 0.01 -3.36
CA ASN A 57 -14.12 0.21 -4.58
C ASN A 57 -13.44 1.17 -5.57
N ASN A 58 -12.85 2.27 -5.09
CA ASN A 58 -12.18 3.25 -5.93
C ASN A 58 -10.92 2.67 -6.61
N LEU A 59 -10.25 1.72 -5.95
CA LEU A 59 -9.10 1.02 -6.53
C LEU A 59 -9.57 0.02 -7.61
N ILE A 60 -10.67 -0.70 -7.36
CA ILE A 60 -11.26 -1.64 -8.33
C ILE A 60 -11.67 -0.88 -9.59
N GLU A 61 -12.38 0.24 -9.44
CA GLU A 61 -12.79 1.11 -10.56
C GLU A 61 -11.58 1.63 -11.34
N PHE A 62 -10.56 2.14 -10.65
CA PHE A 62 -9.34 2.62 -11.31
C PHE A 62 -8.65 1.52 -12.12
N ILE A 63 -8.53 0.31 -11.59
CA ILE A 63 -7.89 -0.80 -12.30
C ILE A 63 -8.75 -1.28 -13.47
N ALA A 64 -10.08 -1.30 -13.31
CA ALA A 64 -11.01 -1.62 -14.38
C ALA A 64 -10.88 -0.64 -15.56
N GLU A 65 -10.80 0.66 -15.26
CA GLU A 65 -10.59 1.71 -16.27
C GLU A 65 -9.23 1.60 -16.96
N GLN A 66 -8.14 1.45 -16.19
CA GLN A 66 -6.78 1.40 -16.74
C GLN A 66 -6.54 0.17 -17.62
N LYS A 67 -7.19 -0.95 -17.32
CA LYS A 67 -7.04 -2.21 -18.08
C LYS A 67 -8.18 -2.46 -19.07
N ASN A 68 -9.21 -1.61 -19.10
CA ASN A 68 -10.42 -1.82 -19.89
C ASN A 68 -11.06 -3.21 -19.63
N ILE A 69 -11.19 -3.58 -18.35
CA ILE A 69 -11.78 -4.86 -17.92
C ILE A 69 -13.02 -4.61 -17.08
N SER A 70 -13.83 -5.66 -16.88
CA SER A 70 -14.98 -5.57 -15.99
C SER A 70 -14.57 -5.37 -14.53
N ILE A 71 -15.42 -4.70 -13.74
CA ILE A 71 -15.21 -4.49 -12.29
C ILE A 71 -15.03 -5.83 -11.56
N ALA A 72 -15.80 -6.86 -11.94
CA ALA A 72 -15.69 -8.19 -11.35
C ALA A 72 -14.33 -8.85 -11.64
N GLU A 73 -13.80 -8.65 -12.84
CA GLU A 73 -12.50 -9.17 -13.23
C GLU A 73 -11.36 -8.39 -12.55
N ALA A 74 -11.48 -7.07 -12.44
CA ALA A 74 -10.54 -6.24 -11.69
C ALA A 74 -10.48 -6.68 -10.22
N ASN A 75 -11.63 -6.92 -9.57
CA ASN A 75 -11.68 -7.41 -8.20
C ASN A 75 -10.96 -8.76 -8.04
N ARG A 76 -11.23 -9.73 -8.93
CA ARG A 76 -10.53 -11.03 -8.92
C ARG A 76 -9.01 -10.88 -9.06
N GLN A 77 -8.54 -9.99 -9.94
CA GLN A 77 -7.10 -9.75 -10.11
C GLN A 77 -6.48 -9.10 -8.88
N ILE A 78 -7.19 -8.19 -8.20
CA ILE A 78 -6.73 -7.55 -6.96
C ILE A 78 -6.66 -8.57 -5.83
N GLU A 79 -7.69 -9.41 -5.67
CA GLU A 79 -7.71 -10.48 -4.67
C GLU A 79 -6.56 -11.47 -4.91
N ALA A 80 -6.40 -11.96 -6.13
CA ALA A 80 -5.31 -12.87 -6.49
C ALA A 80 -3.92 -12.27 -6.21
N TYR A 81 -3.75 -10.98 -6.51
CA TYR A 81 -2.51 -10.25 -6.25
C TYR A 81 -2.25 -10.10 -4.75
N SER A 82 -3.27 -9.72 -3.98
CA SER A 82 -3.17 -9.58 -2.53
C SER A 82 -2.88 -10.91 -1.85
N SER A 83 -3.53 -12.00 -2.26
CA SER A 83 -3.22 -13.36 -1.78
C SER A 83 -1.79 -13.77 -2.10
N ASN A 84 -1.27 -13.43 -3.30
CA ASN A 84 0.12 -13.72 -3.65
C ASN A 84 1.11 -12.99 -2.73
N ILE A 85 0.87 -11.71 -2.45
CA ILE A 85 1.70 -10.93 -1.54
C ILE A 85 1.63 -11.49 -0.13
N LYS A 86 0.42 -11.81 0.36
CA LYS A 86 0.24 -12.37 1.69
C LYS A 86 1.01 -13.68 1.85
N ASN A 87 0.91 -14.57 0.87
CA ASN A 87 1.66 -15.84 0.88
C ASN A 87 3.18 -15.62 0.88
N LYS A 88 3.68 -14.61 0.16
CA LYS A 88 5.11 -14.24 0.19
C LYS A 88 5.52 -13.66 1.54
N LEU A 89 4.67 -12.84 2.15
CA LEU A 89 4.92 -12.27 3.48
C LEU A 89 4.98 -13.35 4.56
N ASP A 90 4.02 -14.29 4.54
CA ASP A 90 4.03 -15.46 5.42
C ASP A 90 5.31 -16.31 5.19
N ALA A 91 5.67 -16.60 3.94
CA ALA A 91 6.87 -17.38 3.62
C ALA A 91 8.18 -16.73 4.09
N ASP A 92 8.28 -15.39 4.03
CA ASP A 92 9.46 -14.64 4.48
C ASP A 92 9.51 -14.52 6.02
N THR A 93 8.35 -14.43 6.66
CA THR A 93 8.24 -14.39 8.14
C THR A 93 8.75 -15.69 8.77
N PHE A 94 8.68 -16.82 8.07
CA PHE A 94 9.28 -18.09 8.50
C PHE A 94 10.82 -18.14 8.37
N LEU A 95 11.45 -17.23 7.61
CA LEU A 95 12.91 -17.17 7.45
C LEU A 95 13.58 -16.17 8.42
N ALA A 96 12.80 -15.30 9.08
CA ALA A 96 13.32 -14.27 9.98
C ALA A 96 13.59 -14.74 11.42
N CYS A 97 13.21 -15.97 11.80
CA CYS A 97 13.48 -16.52 13.13
C CYS A 97 14.03 -17.95 13.08
N PRO A 98 15.36 -18.14 13.07
CA PRO A 98 15.99 -19.24 13.77
C PRO A 98 16.35 -18.75 15.19
N TRP A 99 15.65 -19.31 16.19
CA TRP A 99 15.90 -19.29 17.65
C TRP A 99 15.50 -18.03 18.43
#